data_AF-A0A9X9G0J1-F1
#
_entry.id   AF-A0A9X9G0J1-F1
#
_cell.length_a   1.000
_cell.length_b   1.000
_cell.length_c   1.000
_cell.angle_alpha   90.00
_cell.angle_beta   90.00
_cell.angle_gamma   90.00
#
_symmetry.space_group_name_H-M   'P 1'
#
loop_
_entity.id
_entity.type
_entity.pdbx_description
1 polymer ?
#
loop_
_entity_poly.entity_id
_entity_poly.type
_entity_poly.pdbx_seq_one_letter_code
_entity_poly.pdbx_strand_id
1 'polypeptide(L)' 'MEFLDVENVFDSESARLAQKKYCEESRDPHFAPLDGICFRCKKDIYARIDNGVSVTGISVRRAGSQLVTGCPHCNRSYCD' A
#
# COMPACT_ATOMS: atom_id res chain seq x y z
N MET A 1 -18.32 20.56 -6.25
CA MET A 1 -18.08 19.19 -6.75
C MET A 1 -16.62 18.91 -6.47
N GLU A 2 -16.32 18.47 -5.25
CA GLU A 2 -14.98 17.98 -4.91
C GLU A 2 -14.88 16.59 -5.52
N PHE A 3 -14.34 16.52 -6.74
CA PHE A 3 -13.86 15.27 -7.28
C PHE A 3 -12.66 14.85 -6.44
N LEU A 4 -12.92 14.17 -5.32
CA LEU A 4 -11.90 13.29 -4.76
C LEU A 4 -11.66 12.23 -5.84
N ASP A 5 -10.51 12.31 -6.48
CA ASP A 5 -10.07 11.37 -7.52
C ASP A 5 -10.30 9.94 -7.02
N VAL A 6 -11.27 9.24 -7.61
CA VAL A 6 -11.64 7.84 -7.32
C VAL A 6 -10.42 6.89 -7.33
N GLU A 7 -9.31 7.31 -7.94
CA GLU A 7 -8.07 6.53 -7.98
C GLU A 7 -7.21 6.65 -6.70
N ASN A 8 -7.42 7.64 -5.83
CA ASN A 8 -6.69 7.81 -4.57
C ASN A 8 -7.46 7.27 -3.35
N VAL A 9 -8.32 6.28 -3.57
CA VAL A 9 -9.01 5.58 -2.50
C VAL A 9 -8.00 4.72 -1.71
N PHE A 10 -8.10 4.80 -0.39
CA PHE A 10 -7.37 3.96 0.56
C PHE A 10 -8.32 2.85 1.00
N ASP A 11 -8.32 1.75 0.24
CA ASP A 11 -9.09 0.55 0.53
C ASP A 11 -8.13 -0.65 0.58
N SER A 12 -8.03 -1.28 1.74
CA SER A 12 -7.01 -2.30 1.99
C SER A 12 -7.23 -3.56 1.18
N GLU A 13 -8.47 -3.98 0.98
CA GLU A 13 -8.77 -5.19 0.19
C GLU A 13 -8.44 -4.98 -1.29
N SER A 14 -8.92 -3.88 -1.85
CA SER A 14 -8.67 -3.51 -3.25
C SER A 14 -7.19 -3.26 -3.50
N ALA A 15 -6.48 -2.62 -2.57
CA ALA A 15 -5.05 -2.37 -2.72
C ALA A 15 -4.22 -3.66 -2.64
N ARG A 16 -4.58 -4.61 -1.77
CA ARG A 16 -3.95 -5.95 -1.73
C ARG A 16 -4.13 -6.70 -3.05
N LEU A 17 -5.35 -6.68 -3.59
CA LEU A 17 -5.65 -7.29 -4.89
C LEU A 17 -4.90 -6.59 -6.04
N ALA A 18 -4.81 -5.26 -6.01
CA ALA A 18 -4.06 -4.49 -6.99
C ALA A 18 -2.56 -4.81 -6.93
N GLN A 19 -1.96 -4.86 -5.73
CA GLN A 19 -0.55 -5.24 -5.58
C GLN A 19 -0.29 -6.65 -6.08
N LYS A 20 -1.18 -7.59 -5.75
CA LYS A 20 -1.06 -8.98 -6.22
C LYS A 20 -1.04 -9.04 -7.75
N LYS A 21 -2.02 -8.39 -8.41
CA LYS A 21 -2.09 -8.32 -9.88
C LYS A 21 -0.85 -7.68 -10.47
N TYR A 22 -0.41 -6.55 -9.92
CA TYR A 22 0.79 -5.84 -10.38
C TYR A 22 2.05 -6.73 -10.33
N CYS A 23 2.25 -7.45 -9.22
CA CYS A 23 3.38 -8.38 -9.08
C CYS A 23 3.28 -9.55 -10.08
N GLU A 24 2.08 -10.11 -10.30
CA GLU A 24 1.84 -11.18 -11.27
C GLU A 24 2.13 -10.73 -12.71
N GLU A 25 1.66 -9.55 -13.10
CA GLU A 25 1.86 -8.98 -14.44
C GLU A 25 3.32 -8.58 -14.68
N SER A 26 3.97 -7.97 -13.70
CA SER A 26 5.36 -7.52 -13.77
C SER A 26 6.35 -8.68 -13.60
N ARG A 27 5.89 -9.85 -13.14
CA ARG A 27 6.70 -11.01 -12.73
C ARG A 27 7.69 -10.69 -11.61
N ASP A 28 7.33 -9.73 -10.77
CA ASP A 28 8.10 -9.34 -9.60
C ASP A 28 7.67 -10.13 -8.35
N PRO A 29 8.59 -10.41 -7.42
CA PRO A 29 8.26 -11.04 -6.15
C PRO A 29 7.32 -10.15 -5.30
N HIS A 30 6.33 -10.78 -4.67
CA HIS A 30 5.39 -10.09 -3.80
C HIS A 30 6.00 -9.84 -2.41
N PHE A 31 6.59 -8.67 -2.20
CA PHE A 31 7.23 -8.30 -0.93
C PHE A 31 6.25 -7.78 0.14
N ALA A 32 5.17 -7.13 -0.27
CA ALA A 32 4.19 -6.59 0.65
C ALA A 32 3.56 -7.70 1.54
N PRO A 33 3.20 -7.39 2.79
CA PRO A 33 2.48 -8.34 3.64
C PRO A 33 1.15 -8.76 3.00
N LEU A 34 0.91 -10.07 2.91
CA LEU A 34 -0.28 -10.64 2.25
C LEU A 34 -1.60 -10.21 2.92
N ASP A 35 -1.57 -9.98 4.23
CA ASP A 35 -2.67 -9.46 5.05
C ASP A 35 -2.74 -7.93 5.08
N GLY A 36 -1.76 -7.24 4.49
CA GLY A 36 -1.62 -5.79 4.54
C GLY A 36 -1.04 -5.28 5.87
N ILE A 37 -0.74 -6.15 6.85
CA ILE A 37 -0.31 -5.71 8.17
C ILE A 37 1.22 -5.71 8.24
N CYS A 38 1.81 -4.55 8.53
CA CYS A 38 3.24 -4.46 8.72
C CYS A 38 3.69 -5.29 9.94
N PHE A 39 4.62 -6.23 9.74
CA PHE A 39 5.14 -7.06 10.83
C PHE A 39 5.81 -6.26 11.96
N ARG A 40 6.33 -5.06 11.66
CA ARG A 40 7.03 -4.20 12.63
C ARG A 40 6.07 -3.30 13.41
N CYS A 41 5.33 -2.43 12.72
CA CYS A 41 4.49 -1.44 13.39
C CYS A 41 3.05 -1.91 13.62
N LYS A 42 2.67 -3.09 13.12
CA LYS A 42 1.33 -3.70 13.24
C LYS A 42 0.20 -2.84 12.66
N LYS A 43 0.53 -1.88 11.81
CA LYS A 43 -0.43 -1.05 11.09
C LYS A 43 -0.67 -1.62 9.70
N ASP A 44 -1.89 -1.47 9.23
CA ASP A 44 -2.25 -1.74 7.84
C ASP A 44 -1.55 -0.74 6.92
N ILE A 45 -0.74 -1.22 5.98
CA ILE A 45 0.06 -0.41 5.07
C ILE A 45 -0.78 0.34 4.02
N TYR A 46 -2.02 -0.11 3.79
CA TYR A 46 -2.93 0.49 2.83
C TYR A 46 -3.87 1.50 3.49
N ALA A 47 -3.94 1.52 4.82
CA ALA A 47 -4.76 2.48 5.55
C ALA A 47 -4.18 3.89 5.47
N ARG A 48 -5.04 4.88 5.20
CA ARG A 48 -4.68 6.29 5.30
C ARG A 48 -4.47 6.66 6.76
N ILE A 49 -3.26 7.07 7.12
CA ILE A 49 -2.95 7.61 8.45
C ILE A 49 -2.47 9.04 8.30
N ASP A 50 -3.20 9.95 8.91
CA ASP A 50 -2.86 11.37 8.99
C ASP A 50 -2.28 11.68 10.38
N ASN A 51 -1.00 12.02 10.43
CA ASN A 51 -0.32 12.36 11.69
C ASN A 51 -0.20 13.89 11.89
N GLY A 52 -0.94 14.70 11.14
CA GLY A 52 -0.90 16.17 11.19
C GLY A 52 0.34 16.80 10.53
N VAL A 53 1.41 16.03 10.33
CA VAL A 53 2.62 16.44 9.57
C VAL A 53 2.62 15.84 8.16
N SER A 54 2.13 14.61 8.02
CA SER A 54 2.13 13.89 6.74
C SER A 54 1.03 12.85 6.71
N VAL A 55 0.49 12.63 5.52
CA VAL A 55 -0.41 11.50 5.22
C VAL A 55 0.42 10.33 4.73
N THR A 56 0.22 9.18 5.35
CA THR A 56 0.87 7.91 5.01
C THR A 56 -0.18 6.86 4.63
N GLY A 57 0.26 5.79 3.96
CA GLY A 57 -0.60 4.75 3.43
C GLY A 57 -0.40 4.58 1.92
N ILE A 58 -0.74 3.40 1.41
CA ILE A 58 -0.66 3.07 -0.01
C ILE A 58 -2.08 3.00 -0.57
N SER A 59 -2.42 3.89 -1.50
CA SER A 59 -3.71 3.86 -2.19
C SER A 59 -3.78 2.70 -3.19
N VAL A 60 -4.99 2.34 -3.60
CA VAL A 60 -5.24 1.28 -4.60
C VAL A 60 -4.43 1.53 -5.88
N ARG A 61 -4.40 2.78 -6.37
CA ARG A 61 -3.62 3.17 -7.54
C ARG A 61 -2.11 2.97 -7.35
N ARG A 62 -1.56 3.34 -6.19
CA ARG A 62 -0.12 3.12 -5.92
C ARG A 62 0.21 1.63 -5.87
N ALA A 63 -0.63 0.83 -5.20
CA ALA A 63 -0.47 -0.62 -5.16
C ALA A 63 -0.57 -1.28 -6.56
N GLY A 64 -1.42 -0.74 -7.44
CA GLY A 64 -1.56 -1.24 -8.80
C GLY A 64 -0.51 -0.75 -9.81
N SER A 65 0.38 0.18 -9.44
CA SER A 65 1.34 0.80 -10.37
C SER A 65 2.79 0.74 -9.92
N GLN A 66 3.06 0.37 -8.67
CA GLN A 66 4.40 0.35 -8.10
C GLN A 66 4.60 -0.89 -7.21
N LEU A 67 5.81 -1.43 -7.20
CA LEU A 67 6.17 -2.51 -6.31
C LEU A 67 6.25 -2.00 -4.86
N VAL A 68 5.41 -2.54 -3.98
CA VAL A 68 5.45 -2.20 -2.56
C VAL A 68 6.51 -3.03 -1.86
N THR A 69 7.64 -2.39 -1.58
CA THR A 69 8.82 -3.00 -0.96
C THR A 69 9.02 -2.58 0.49
N GLY A 70 8.16 -1.73 1.05
CA GLY A 70 8.30 -1.26 2.42
C GLY A 70 7.05 -0.63 3.01
N CYS A 71 7.06 -0.48 4.34
CA CYS A 71 5.96 0.09 5.10
C CYS A 71 5.96 1.63 5.02
N PRO A 72 4.86 2.27 4.58
CA PRO A 72 4.77 3.73 4.49
C PRO A 72 4.68 4.43 5.85
N HIS A 73 4.40 3.69 6.94
CA HIS A 73 4.20 4.28 8.27
C HIS A 73 5.45 4.27 9.14
N CYS A 74 6.30 3.25 8.99
CA CYS A 74 7.50 3.07 9.83
C CYS A 74 8.79 2.91 9.02
N ASN A 75 8.70 3.08 7.70
CA ASN A 75 9.82 3.02 6.76
C ASN A 75 10.63 1.71 6.86
N ARG A 76 9.98 0.60 7.24
CA ARG A 76 10.63 -0.72 7.27
C ARG A 76 10.61 -1.35 5.88
N SER A 77 11.76 -1.82 5.40
CA SER A 77 11.87 -2.61 4.18
C SER A 77 11.32 -4.02 4.38
N TYR A 78 10.71 -4.54 3.31
CA TYR A 78 10.26 -5.92 3.12
C TYR A 78 11.18 -6.70 2.16
N CYS A 79 11.99 -5.99 1.38
CA CYS A 79 13.15 -6.55 0.70
C CYS A 79 14.33 -6.54 1.69
N ASP A 80 14.63 -7.70 2.26
CA ASP A 80 15.85 -7.97 3.03
C ASP A 80 16.44 -9.29 2.47
#